data_AF-A0A921SXM0-F1
#
_entry.id   AF-A0A921SXM0-F1
#
_cell.length_a   1.000
_cell.length_b   1.000
_cell.length_c   1.000
_cell.angle_alpha   90.00
_cell.angle_beta   90.00
_cell.angle_gamma   90.00
#
_symmetry.space_group_name_H-M   'P 1'
#
loop_
_entity.id
_entity.type
_entity.pdbx_description
1 polymer ?
#
loop_
_entity_poly.entity_id
_entity_poly.type
_entity_poly.pdbx_seq_one_letter_code
_entity_poly.pdbx_strand_id
1 'polypeptide(L)' 'QSQRATLRGLGLKRIGDSVVKDDRPEIRGMIRTVTHLVTFEEVD' A
#
# COMPACT_ATOMS: atom_id res chain seq x y z
N GLN A 1 -12.48 -4.37 7.55
CA GLN A 1 -12.17 -3.32 6.56
C GLN A 1 -12.11 -3.95 5.17
N SER A 2 -12.65 -3.31 4.14
CA SER A 2 -12.51 -3.80 2.77
C SER A 2 -11.08 -3.57 2.29
N GLN A 3 -10.40 -4.61 1.79
CA GLN A 3 -9.06 -4.49 1.19
C GLN A 3 -9.00 -3.41 0.11
N ARG A 4 -10.11 -3.22 -0.62
CA ARG A 4 -10.25 -2.17 -1.63
C ARG A 4 -10.15 -0.76 -1.06
N ALA A 5 -10.63 -0.54 0.17
CA ALA A 5 -10.47 0.74 0.85
C ALA A 5 -9.02 0.98 1.25
N THR A 6 -8.32 -0.06 1.73
CA THR A 6 -6.89 -0.01 2.05
C THR A 6 -6.06 0.33 0.82
N LEU A 7 -6.30 -0.33 -0.32
CA LEU A 7 -5.60 -0.02 -1.59
C LEU A 7 -5.82 1.44 -2.01
N ARG A 8 -7.05 1.94 -1.94
CA ARG A 8 -7.36 3.35 -2.23
C ARG A 8 -6.68 4.32 -1.25
N GLY A 9 -6.60 3.96 0.03
CA GLY A 9 -5.91 4.75 1.06
C GLY A 9 -4.40 4.80 0.85
N LEU A 10 -3.79 3.73 0.33
CA LEU A 10 -2.39 3.72 -0.12
C LEU A 10 -2.17 4.56 -1.40
N GLY A 11 -3.24 4.86 -2.13
CA GLY A 11 -3.19 5.65 -3.37
C GLY A 11 -3.22 4.82 -4.64
N LEU A 12 -3.34 3.49 -4.53
CA LEU A 12 -3.35 2.55 -5.66
C LEU A 12 -4.74 2.50 -6.29
N LYS A 13 -4.85 2.93 -7.56
CA LYS A 13 -6.13 3.01 -8.27
C LYS A 13 -6.31 1.93 -9.35
N ARG A 14 -5.23 1.49 -9.97
CA ARG A 14 -5.22 0.54 -11.10
C ARG A 14 -4.14 -0.53 -10.92
N ILE A 15 -4.22 -1.61 -11.70
CA ILE A 15 -3.17 -2.64 -11.73
C ILE A 15 -1.90 -2.03 -12.35
N GLY A 16 -0.74 -2.26 -11.72
CA GLY A 16 0.55 -1.72 -12.15
C GLY A 16 0.82 -0.27 -11.69
N ASP A 17 -0.09 0.33 -10.92
CA ASP A 17 0.10 1.64 -10.31
C ASP A 17 1.14 1.57 -9.18
N SER A 18 2.02 2.56 -9.09
CA SER A 18 3.06 2.65 -8.05
C SER A 18 3.01 4.01 -7.37
N VAL A 19 3.24 4.03 -6.05
CA VAL A 19 3.18 5.25 -5.23
C VAL A 19 4.28 5.18 -4.17
N VAL A 20 5.04 6.26 -4.03
CA VAL A 20 6.01 6.44 -2.94
C VAL A 20 5.30 7.02 -1.72
N LYS A 21 5.58 6.47 -0.54
CA LYS A 21 5.03 6.90 0.74
C LYS A 21 6.12 6.96 1.79
N ASP A 22 5.97 7.87 2.74
CA ASP A 22 6.84 7.96 3.91
C ASP A 22 6.74 6.68 4.74
N ASP A 23 7.86 6.22 5.30
CA ASP A 23 7.90 5.08 6.21
C ASP A 23 7.29 5.45 7.57
N ARG A 24 5.96 5.32 7.65
CA ARG A 24 5.17 5.51 8.86
C ARG A 24 4.58 4.19 9.35
N PRO A 25 4.45 3.99 10.67
CA PRO A 25 3.89 2.75 11.21
C PRO A 25 2.46 2.49 10.74
N GLU A 26 1.65 3.53 10.46
CA GLU A 26 0.29 3.34 9.93
C GLU A 26 0.32 2.74 8.52
N ILE A 27 1.19 3.26 7.64
CA ILE A 27 1.36 2.77 6.27
C ILE A 27 1.85 1.33 6.28
N ARG A 28 2.82 1.01 7.14
CA ARG A 28 3.32 -0.36 7.30
C ARG A 28 2.22 -1.33 7.76
N GLY A 29 1.33 -0.88 8.65
CA GLY A 29 0.14 -1.65 9.06
C GLY A 29 -0.85 -1.89 7.91
N MET A 30 -1.08 -0.86 7.08
CA MET A 30 -1.90 -0.98 5.88
C MET A 30 -1.31 -1.97 4.87
N ILE A 31 -0.01 -1.88 4.58
CA ILE A 31 0.70 -2.80 3.67
C ILE A 31 0.60 -4.24 4.18
N ARG A 32 0.85 -4.50 5.47
CA ARG A 32 0.71 -5.84 6.08
C ARG A 32 -0.68 -6.44 5.86
N THR A 33 -1.73 -5.62 5.89
CA THR A 33 -3.11 -6.07 5.67
C THR A 33 -3.36 -6.53 4.24
N VAL A 34 -2.68 -5.94 3.25
CA VAL A 34 -2.85 -6.23 1.81
C VAL A 34 -1.60 -6.83 1.17
N THR A 35 -0.72 -7.46 1.96
CA THR A 35 0.61 -7.92 1.52
C THR A 35 0.60 -8.95 0.38
N HIS A 36 -0.54 -9.59 0.13
CA HIS A 36 -0.74 -10.56 -0.95
C HIS A 36 -1.27 -9.92 -2.25
N LEU A 37 -1.56 -8.62 -2.24
CA LEU A 37 -2.08 -7.86 -3.39
C LEU A 37 -1.09 -6.84 -3.93
N VAL A 38 -0.04 -6.52 -3.16
CA VAL A 38 0.94 -5.49 -3.49
C VAL A 38 2.35 -6.00 -3.24
N THR A 39 3.28 -5.48 -4.04
CA THR A 39 4.72 -5.58 -3.77
C THR A 39 5.18 -4.23 -3.24
N PHE A 40 6.10 -4.22 -2.28
CA PHE A 40 6.74 -3.00 -1.80
C PHE A 40 8.26 -3.13 -1.89
N GLU A 41 8.93 -2.01 -2.06
CA GLU A 41 10.37 -1.87 -2.09
C GLU A 41 10.75 -0.62 -1.27
N GLU A 42 11.91 -0.66 -0.62
CA GLU A 42 12.48 0.51 0.04
C GLU A 42 13.22 1.34 -1.01
N VAL A 43 12.99 2.65 -1.01
CA VAL A 43 13.58 3.60 -1.96
C VAL A 43 14.40 4.60 -1.16
N ASP A 44 15.70 4.72 -1.47
CA ASP A 44 16.64 5.65 -0.83
C ASP A 44 16.43 7.11 -1.28
#